data_AF-X4ZTV3-F1
#
_entry.id   AF-X4ZTV3-F1
#
_cell.length_a   1.000
_cell.length_b   1.000
_cell.length_c   1.000
_cell.angle_alpha   90.00
_cell.angle_beta   90.00
_cell.angle_gamma   90.00
#
_symmetry.space_group_name_H-M   'P 1'
#
loop_
_entity.id
_entity.type
_entity.pdbx_description
1 polymer ?
#
loop_
_entity_poly.entity_id
_entity_poly.type
_entity_poly.pdbx_seq_one_letter_code
_entity_poly.pdbx_strand_id
1 'polypeptide(L)'
;MQCSDCFPITPIEDIGTVKIRRAPPVLASVIQAAGYTLNDLNNTGYEIPYASREQFMAVMKLLEESPVTERTDVCVTGTGVSGFFERWVSLEQLKARVFNQTMVDIISNQEFCSYMQPIVDSAEQIIGFEFLLRPLPHGPEFQPHTLFEVARRSGFHTHLDRAARRSAIESSARHLPDGIKRFVNFLPSSIYNPKYCLTHTFQTIEEQGLRPEDFVFEVVETEKIRDIDHLARIFSEYREHGVHVAMDDVGSGYATLEVMSRLQPDYVKIDRGMISMCDQAPHKQALIREVVEKAGRFGGKVLAEGIERREEFEFCLDNGIELAQGYLFGRPELEPPARFFES
;
A
#
# COMPACT_ATOMS: atom_id res chain seq x y z
N MET A 1 7.34 18.92 12.99
CA MET A 1 8.65 18.37 12.57
C MET A 1 8.36 17.44 11.39
N GLN A 2 8.87 17.74 10.20
CA GLN A 2 8.48 17.06 8.94
C GLN A 2 9.13 15.68 8.85
N CYS A 3 8.31 14.65 8.61
CA CYS A 3 8.81 13.32 8.25
C CYS A 3 9.60 13.44 6.94
N SER A 4 10.87 13.02 6.94
CA SER A 4 11.79 13.15 5.80
C SER A 4 11.37 12.36 4.56
N ASP A 5 10.42 11.45 4.69
CA ASP A 5 9.89 10.63 3.59
C ASP A 5 8.52 11.07 3.08
N CYS A 6 7.92 12.10 3.70
CA CYS A 6 6.61 12.64 3.32
C CYS A 6 6.68 13.89 2.43
N PHE A 7 7.87 14.26 1.92
CA PHE A 7 8.05 15.44 1.07
C PHE A 7 7.34 15.30 -0.28
N PRO A 8 6.91 16.43 -0.88
CA PRO A 8 6.32 16.44 -2.21
C PRO A 8 7.30 15.88 -3.25
N ILE A 9 6.72 15.24 -4.26
CA ILE A 9 7.46 14.66 -5.38
C ILE A 9 7.84 15.81 -6.31
N THR A 10 9.15 16.03 -6.51
CA THR A 10 9.63 17.07 -7.41
C THR A 10 9.55 16.55 -8.85
N PRO A 11 8.83 17.22 -9.76
CA PRO A 11 8.79 16.84 -11.15
C PRO A 11 10.19 17.00 -11.77
N ILE A 12 10.53 16.10 -12.69
CA ILE A 12 11.77 16.21 -13.46
C ILE A 12 11.50 17.19 -14.61
N GLU A 13 12.11 18.38 -14.55
CA GLU A 13 12.05 19.40 -15.60
C GLU A 13 12.79 18.98 -16.88
N ASP A 14 12.48 19.61 -18.01
CA ASP A 14 13.12 19.36 -19.30
C ASP A 14 14.58 19.85 -19.36
N ILE A 15 14.96 20.78 -18.49
CA ILE A 15 16.31 21.32 -18.36
C ILE A 15 16.72 21.20 -16.90
N GLY A 16 17.94 20.76 -16.65
CA GLY A 16 18.41 20.58 -15.28
C GLY A 16 19.79 19.97 -15.18
N THR A 17 20.05 19.33 -14.04
CA THR A 17 21.32 18.68 -13.73
C THR A 17 21.07 17.37 -13.01
N VAL A 18 21.74 16.31 -13.45
CA VAL A 18 21.83 15.03 -12.75
C VAL A 18 23.11 15.06 -11.91
N LYS A 19 22.97 15.08 -10.60
CA LYS A 19 24.08 15.00 -9.64
C LYS A 19 24.20 13.58 -9.14
N ILE A 20 25.41 13.04 -9.10
CA ILE A 20 25.69 11.66 -8.69
C ILE A 20 26.76 11.69 -7.62
N ARG A 21 26.56 11.01 -6.49
CA ARG A 21 27.57 10.85 -5.44
C ARG A 21 27.80 9.37 -5.15
N ARG A 22 28.97 9.06 -4.56
CA ARG A 22 29.39 7.67 -4.31
C ARG A 22 29.40 6.82 -5.59
N ALA A 23 29.79 7.45 -6.70
CA ALA A 23 29.97 6.80 -7.98
C ALA A 23 31.37 6.14 -8.06
N PRO A 24 31.49 4.95 -8.67
CA PRO A 24 32.80 4.35 -8.91
C PRO A 24 33.57 5.17 -9.96
N PRO A 25 34.92 5.26 -9.88
CA PRO A 25 35.72 6.10 -10.78
C PRO A 25 35.52 5.79 -12.27
N VAL A 26 35.23 4.52 -12.61
CA VAL A 26 34.95 4.08 -13.99
C VAL A 26 33.74 4.79 -14.61
N LEU A 27 32.78 5.24 -13.80
CA LEU A 27 31.57 5.91 -14.28
C LEU A 27 31.89 7.23 -14.99
N ALA A 28 32.88 7.98 -14.48
CA ALA A 28 33.30 9.23 -15.11
C ALA A 28 33.81 9.02 -16.54
N SER A 29 34.62 7.97 -16.74
CA SER A 29 35.14 7.62 -18.06
C SER A 29 34.03 7.21 -19.03
N VAL A 30 33.01 6.48 -18.55
CA VAL A 30 31.85 6.10 -19.36
C VAL A 30 31.04 7.32 -19.79
N ILE A 31 30.77 8.26 -18.87
CA ILE A 31 29.98 9.47 -19.15
C ILE A 31 30.71 10.38 -20.16
N GLN A 32 32.02 10.59 -19.97
CA GLN A 32 32.83 11.39 -20.88
C GLN A 32 32.96 10.74 -22.27
N ALA A 33 33.12 9.41 -22.34
CA ALA A 33 33.18 8.68 -23.61
C ALA A 33 31.85 8.76 -24.40
N ALA A 34 30.72 8.87 -23.70
CA ALA A 34 29.41 9.10 -24.31
C ALA A 34 29.18 10.57 -24.75
N GLY A 35 30.16 11.46 -24.55
CA GLY A 35 30.12 12.85 -25.02
C GLY A 35 29.40 13.83 -24.10
N TYR A 36 29.06 13.43 -22.87
CA TYR A 36 28.41 14.32 -21.91
C TYR A 36 29.42 15.17 -21.14
N THR A 37 29.02 16.40 -20.83
CA THR A 37 29.79 17.27 -19.92
C THR A 37 29.69 16.72 -18.50
N LEU A 38 30.83 16.61 -17.81
CA LEU A 38 30.92 16.11 -16.44
C LEU A 38 31.63 17.14 -15.57
N ASN A 39 30.90 17.75 -14.63
CA ASN A 39 31.47 18.68 -13.67
C ASN A 39 31.77 17.96 -12.35
N ASP A 40 32.78 18.41 -11.60
CA ASP A 40 33.10 17.87 -10.29
C ASP A 40 32.15 18.42 -9.22
N LEU A 41 31.58 17.53 -8.40
CA LEU A 41 30.75 17.90 -7.25
C LEU A 41 31.61 17.97 -5.98
N ASN A 42 32.54 18.92 -5.90
CA ASN A 42 33.41 19.16 -4.74
C ASN A 42 34.09 17.89 -4.20
N ASN A 43 34.64 17.03 -5.07
CA ASN A 43 35.21 15.70 -4.76
C ASN A 43 34.24 14.69 -4.10
N THR A 44 32.94 14.96 -4.09
CA THR A 44 31.92 14.05 -3.53
C THR A 44 31.18 13.27 -4.62
N GLY A 45 31.37 13.65 -5.89
CA GLY A 45 30.60 13.11 -6.99
C GLY A 45 30.76 13.89 -8.30
N TYR A 46 29.76 13.76 -9.17
CA TYR A 46 29.73 14.36 -10.50
C TYR A 46 28.40 15.06 -10.78
N GLU A 47 28.41 16.08 -11.62
CA GLU A 47 27.21 16.72 -12.15
C GLU A 47 27.17 16.63 -13.68
N ILE A 48 26.02 16.25 -14.22
CA ILE A 48 25.77 16.11 -15.65
C ILE A 48 24.61 17.04 -16.02
N PRO A 49 24.88 18.21 -16.63
CA PRO A 49 23.83 19.09 -17.10
C PRO A 49 23.10 18.47 -18.30
N TYR A 50 21.79 18.68 -18.37
CA TYR A 50 20.97 18.31 -19.53
C TYR A 50 20.06 19.47 -19.95
N ALA A 51 19.86 19.61 -21.25
CA ALA A 51 19.13 20.71 -21.89
C ALA A 51 17.82 20.27 -22.56
N SER A 52 17.49 18.97 -22.51
CA SER A 52 16.21 18.44 -22.98
C SER A 52 15.85 17.16 -22.25
N ARG A 53 14.55 16.80 -22.28
CA ARG A 53 14.04 15.52 -21.79
C ARG A 53 14.72 14.33 -22.48
N GLU A 54 14.96 14.42 -23.79
CA GLU A 54 15.64 13.38 -24.56
C GLU A 54 17.07 13.16 -24.05
N GLN A 55 17.81 14.26 -23.80
CA GLN A 55 19.16 14.18 -23.24
C GLN A 55 19.15 13.57 -21.84
N PHE A 56 18.20 13.96 -20.99
CA PHE A 56 18.01 13.37 -19.67
C PHE A 56 17.75 11.86 -19.75
N MET A 57 16.84 11.42 -20.61
CA MET A 57 16.53 10.00 -20.81
C MET A 57 17.75 9.21 -21.31
N ALA A 58 18.56 9.81 -22.20
CA ALA A 58 19.78 9.18 -22.68
C ALA A 58 20.84 9.04 -21.57
N VAL A 59 20.99 10.04 -20.69
CA VAL A 59 21.84 9.93 -19.49
C VAL A 59 21.35 8.82 -18.57
N MET A 60 20.04 8.73 -18.32
CA MET A 60 19.48 7.68 -17.46
C MET A 60 19.71 6.27 -18.02
N LYS A 61 19.61 6.11 -19.34
CA LYS A 61 19.92 4.85 -20.02
C LYS A 61 21.41 4.50 -19.93
N LEU A 62 22.30 5.48 -20.10
CA LEU A 62 23.73 5.29 -19.91
C LEU A 62 24.06 4.81 -18.48
N LEU A 63 23.44 5.43 -17.47
CA LEU A 63 23.63 5.04 -16.07
C LEU A 63 23.10 3.63 -15.77
N GLU A 64 22.05 3.20 -16.46
CA GLU A 64 21.51 1.84 -16.35
C GLU A 64 22.45 0.78 -16.91
N GLU A 65 23.13 1.06 -18.02
CA GLU A 65 24.09 0.16 -18.67
C GLU A 65 25.49 0.22 -18.02
N SER A 66 25.71 1.16 -17.10
CA SER A 66 27.00 1.41 -16.46
C SER A 66 27.24 0.52 -15.23
N PRO A 67 28.52 0.23 -14.89
CA PRO A 67 28.87 -0.49 -13.67
C PRO A 67 28.72 0.43 -12.45
N VAL A 68 27.49 0.64 -12.02
CA VAL A 68 27.12 1.41 -10.82
C VAL A 68 26.99 0.48 -9.61
N THR A 69 27.17 1.03 -8.40
CA THR A 69 27.01 0.25 -7.16
C THR A 69 25.64 0.49 -6.54
N GLU A 70 25.13 -0.45 -5.75
CA GLU A 70 23.88 -0.27 -4.97
C GLU A 70 23.90 0.94 -4.02
N ARG A 71 25.08 1.52 -3.76
CA ARG A 71 25.27 2.69 -2.89
C ARG A 71 25.35 4.01 -3.66
N THR A 72 25.19 3.99 -4.97
CA THR A 72 25.24 5.18 -5.82
C THR A 72 23.94 5.97 -5.67
N ASP A 73 24.09 7.22 -5.26
CA ASP A 73 23.00 8.14 -5.03
C ASP A 73 22.94 9.17 -6.14
N VAL A 74 21.72 9.56 -6.49
CA VAL A 74 21.46 10.56 -7.52
C VAL A 74 20.49 11.62 -7.00
N CYS A 75 20.71 12.85 -7.43
CA CYS A 75 19.80 13.97 -7.26
C CYS A 75 19.55 14.60 -8.63
N VAL A 76 18.31 14.94 -8.93
CA VAL A 76 17.95 15.66 -10.17
C VAL A 76 17.40 17.01 -9.78
N THR A 77 18.00 18.07 -10.29
CA THR A 77 17.59 19.46 -10.01
C THR A 77 17.21 20.15 -11.30
N GLY A 78 16.03 20.77 -11.33
CA GLY A 78 15.58 21.63 -12.43
C GLY A 78 16.18 23.04 -12.38
N THR A 79 15.86 23.84 -13.39
CA THR A 79 16.30 25.24 -13.50
C THR A 79 15.46 26.21 -12.67
N GLY A 80 14.22 25.82 -12.32
CA GLY A 80 13.27 26.68 -11.62
C GLY A 80 13.41 26.75 -10.10
N VAL A 81 14.36 26.02 -9.49
CA VAL A 81 14.27 25.69 -8.06
C VAL A 81 15.48 26.17 -7.26
N SER A 82 15.55 27.48 -6.99
CA SER A 82 16.39 28.02 -5.92
C SER A 82 15.66 27.86 -4.58
N GLY A 83 16.05 26.85 -3.78
CA GLY A 83 15.63 26.76 -2.38
C GLY A 83 14.89 25.50 -1.93
N PHE A 84 14.70 24.49 -2.78
CA PHE A 84 14.34 23.16 -2.29
C PHE A 84 15.60 22.37 -1.93
N PHE A 85 15.55 21.63 -0.82
CA PHE A 85 16.62 20.73 -0.42
C PHE A 85 16.89 19.70 -1.53
N GLU A 86 18.16 19.58 -1.95
CA GLU A 86 18.60 18.53 -2.87
C GLU A 86 18.18 17.16 -2.33
N ARG A 87 17.23 16.51 -3.01
CA ARG A 87 16.77 15.17 -2.62
C ARG A 87 17.63 14.12 -3.31
N TRP A 88 18.48 13.51 -2.51
CA TRP A 88 19.29 12.37 -2.91
C TRP A 88 18.48 11.08 -2.72
N VAL A 89 18.41 10.27 -3.78
CA VAL A 89 17.77 8.95 -3.79
C VAL A 89 18.74 7.93 -4.36
N SER A 90 18.49 6.64 -4.17
CA SER A 90 19.30 5.63 -4.86
C SER A 90 19.09 5.72 -6.37
N LEU A 91 20.11 5.36 -7.15
CA LEU A 91 19.97 5.29 -8.61
C LEU A 91 18.83 4.35 -9.03
N GLU A 92 18.64 3.23 -8.33
CA GLU A 92 17.51 2.31 -8.58
C GLU A 92 16.14 2.97 -8.37
N GLN A 93 16.00 3.80 -7.32
CA GLN A 93 14.78 4.59 -7.11
C GLN A 93 14.56 5.60 -8.23
N LEU A 94 15.60 6.32 -8.65
CA LEU A 94 15.47 7.28 -9.75
C LEU A 94 15.12 6.58 -11.06
N LYS A 95 15.77 5.45 -11.38
CA LYS A 95 15.44 4.62 -12.55
C LYS A 95 13.99 4.18 -12.51
N ALA A 96 13.52 3.66 -11.37
CA ALA A 96 12.12 3.28 -11.20
C ALA A 96 11.17 4.46 -11.45
N ARG A 97 11.53 5.67 -11.01
CA ARG A 97 10.73 6.88 -11.26
C ARG A 97 10.65 7.24 -12.74
N VAL A 98 11.80 7.20 -13.42
CA VAL A 98 11.94 7.64 -14.82
C VAL A 98 11.29 6.63 -15.77
N PHE A 99 11.56 5.34 -15.60
CA PHE A 99 11.07 4.30 -16.49
C PHE A 99 9.62 3.87 -16.23
N ASN A 100 9.04 4.26 -15.09
CA ASN A 100 7.62 4.03 -14.77
C ASN A 100 6.88 5.37 -14.58
N GLN A 101 7.21 6.38 -15.40
CA GLN A 101 6.70 7.74 -15.25
C GLN A 101 5.17 7.80 -15.12
N THR A 102 4.41 7.08 -15.95
CA THR A 102 2.95 7.05 -15.87
C THR A 102 2.43 6.61 -14.49
N MET A 103 3.00 5.55 -13.91
CA MET A 103 2.58 5.08 -12.57
C MET A 103 2.99 6.05 -11.47
N VAL A 104 4.15 6.69 -11.62
CA VAL A 104 4.61 7.74 -10.72
C VAL A 104 3.68 8.94 -10.77
N ASP A 105 3.23 9.34 -11.95
CA ASP A 105 2.29 10.45 -12.13
C ASP A 105 0.94 10.09 -11.47
N ILE A 106 0.43 8.87 -11.68
CA ILE A 106 -0.78 8.37 -11.01
C ILE A 106 -0.66 8.47 -9.48
N ILE A 107 0.47 8.03 -8.91
CA ILE A 107 0.71 8.10 -7.46
C ILE A 107 0.77 9.55 -6.98
N SER A 108 1.48 10.41 -7.71
CA SER A 108 1.74 11.81 -7.33
C SER A 108 0.48 12.66 -7.40
N ASN A 109 -0.31 12.44 -8.46
CA ASN A 109 -1.55 13.17 -8.73
C ASN A 109 -2.76 12.54 -8.02
N GLN A 110 -2.57 11.39 -7.37
CA GLN A 110 -3.63 10.62 -6.70
C GLN A 110 -4.77 10.25 -7.66
N GLU A 111 -4.43 9.81 -8.87
CA GLU A 111 -5.38 9.46 -9.94
C GLU A 111 -5.99 8.06 -9.73
N PHE A 112 -6.52 7.83 -8.54
CA PHE A 112 -7.13 6.59 -8.11
C PHE A 112 -8.30 6.84 -7.16
N CYS A 113 -9.14 5.84 -6.97
CA CYS A 113 -10.25 5.85 -6.03
C CYS A 113 -10.33 4.52 -5.27
N SER A 114 -11.25 4.44 -4.31
CA SER A 114 -11.50 3.21 -3.55
C SER A 114 -12.86 2.62 -3.92
N TYR A 115 -12.84 1.42 -4.49
CA TYR A 115 -14.03 0.61 -4.68
C TYR A 115 -14.37 -0.10 -3.38
N MET A 116 -15.65 -0.36 -3.16
CA MET A 116 -16.21 -1.00 -1.98
C MET A 116 -16.65 -2.42 -2.32
N GLN A 117 -16.09 -3.41 -1.63
CA GLN A 117 -16.54 -4.79 -1.72
C GLN A 117 -17.32 -5.18 -0.45
N PRO A 118 -18.57 -5.66 -0.57
CA PRO A 118 -19.42 -5.92 0.58
C PRO A 118 -18.91 -7.10 1.42
N ILE A 119 -18.93 -6.91 2.72
CA ILE A 119 -18.72 -7.93 3.75
C ILE A 119 -20.07 -8.18 4.41
N VAL A 120 -20.46 -9.46 4.49
CA VAL A 120 -21.76 -9.87 5.04
C VAL A 120 -21.61 -10.68 6.32
N ASP A 121 -22.67 -10.69 7.12
CA ASP A 121 -22.82 -11.61 8.26
C ASP A 121 -23.44 -12.97 7.87
N SER A 122 -23.73 -13.80 8.87
CA SER A 122 -24.37 -15.10 8.69
C SER A 122 -25.79 -15.05 8.10
N ALA A 123 -26.47 -13.90 8.18
CA ALA A 123 -27.79 -13.67 7.60
C ALA A 123 -27.70 -12.97 6.22
N GLU A 124 -26.49 -12.91 5.64
CA GLU A 124 -26.17 -12.22 4.38
C GLU A 124 -26.46 -10.71 4.41
N GLN A 125 -26.55 -10.12 5.61
CA GLN A 125 -26.69 -8.67 5.77
C GLN A 125 -25.33 -8.02 5.61
N ILE A 126 -25.27 -6.91 4.87
CA ILE A 126 -24.02 -6.18 4.68
C ILE A 126 -23.69 -5.44 5.99
N ILE A 127 -22.57 -5.82 6.61
CA ILE A 127 -22.08 -5.22 7.86
C ILE A 127 -20.93 -4.24 7.63
N GLY A 128 -20.37 -4.22 6.43
CA GLY A 128 -19.20 -3.42 6.12
C GLY A 128 -18.72 -3.58 4.69
N PHE A 129 -17.68 -2.84 4.37
CA PHE A 129 -17.02 -2.88 3.07
C PHE A 129 -15.50 -2.88 3.24
N GLU A 130 -14.82 -3.63 2.38
CA GLU A 130 -13.39 -3.43 2.13
C GLU A 130 -13.19 -2.39 1.04
N PHE A 131 -12.27 -1.47 1.30
CA PHE A 131 -11.92 -0.38 0.39
C PHE A 131 -10.68 -0.73 -0.41
N LEU A 132 -10.90 -1.03 -1.69
CA LEU A 132 -9.89 -1.53 -2.60
C LEU A 132 -9.50 -0.44 -3.60
N LEU A 133 -8.21 -0.10 -3.63
CA LEU A 133 -7.66 0.89 -4.56
C LEU A 133 -7.91 0.46 -6.02
N ARG A 134 -8.45 1.38 -6.84
CA ARG A 134 -8.74 1.17 -8.27
C ARG A 134 -8.43 2.43 -9.07
N PRO A 135 -8.23 2.30 -10.39
CA PRO A 135 -8.21 3.44 -11.30
C PRO A 135 -9.47 4.30 -11.17
N LEU A 136 -9.34 5.60 -11.39
CA LEU A 136 -10.50 6.47 -11.55
C LEU A 136 -11.33 6.04 -12.78
N PRO A 137 -12.66 6.20 -12.77
CA PRO A 137 -13.46 6.08 -13.98
C PRO A 137 -12.93 7.02 -15.07
N HIS A 138 -12.59 6.46 -16.23
CA HIS A 138 -11.97 7.19 -17.36
C HIS A 138 -10.56 7.75 -17.10
N GLY A 139 -9.92 7.37 -15.99
CA GLY A 139 -8.52 7.68 -15.70
C GLY A 139 -7.54 6.70 -16.37
N PRO A 140 -6.24 6.88 -16.14
CA PRO A 140 -5.23 5.93 -16.62
C PRO A 140 -5.41 4.55 -15.96
N GLU A 141 -5.42 3.51 -16.78
CA GLU A 141 -5.55 2.14 -16.29
C GLU A 141 -4.28 1.65 -15.59
N PHE A 142 -4.44 0.94 -14.47
CA PHE A 142 -3.36 0.25 -13.78
C PHE A 142 -3.89 -0.94 -12.98
N GLN A 143 -2.98 -1.88 -12.69
CA GLN A 143 -3.22 -2.95 -11.72
C GLN A 143 -2.71 -2.52 -10.33
N PRO A 144 -3.51 -2.63 -9.26
CA PRO A 144 -3.09 -2.17 -7.92
C PRO A 144 -1.76 -2.76 -7.46
N HIS A 145 -1.53 -4.06 -7.65
CA HIS A 145 -0.29 -4.72 -7.25
C HIS A 145 0.94 -4.09 -7.95
N THR A 146 0.83 -3.77 -9.24
CA THR A 146 1.92 -3.14 -10.01
C THR A 146 2.16 -1.72 -9.54
N LEU A 147 1.11 -0.97 -9.21
CA LEU A 147 1.23 0.39 -8.67
C LEU A 147 1.99 0.39 -7.33
N PHE A 148 1.66 -0.53 -6.42
CA PHE A 148 2.36 -0.68 -5.15
C PHE A 148 3.82 -1.16 -5.33
N GLU A 149 4.09 -2.03 -6.30
CA GLU A 149 5.46 -2.44 -6.64
C GLU A 149 6.29 -1.25 -7.12
N VAL A 150 5.77 -0.46 -8.07
CA VAL A 150 6.45 0.74 -8.57
C VAL A 150 6.61 1.77 -7.47
N ALA A 151 5.61 1.96 -6.60
CA ALA A 151 5.73 2.84 -5.44
C ALA A 151 6.88 2.42 -4.52
N ARG A 152 7.02 1.12 -4.22
CA ARG A 152 8.13 0.60 -3.41
C ARG A 152 9.48 0.83 -4.08
N ARG A 153 9.61 0.50 -5.36
CA ARG A 153 10.85 0.66 -6.13
C ARG A 153 11.25 2.13 -6.31
N SER A 154 10.28 3.03 -6.44
CA SER A 154 10.50 4.48 -6.60
C SER A 154 10.65 5.25 -5.29
N GLY A 155 10.42 4.60 -4.14
CA GLY A 155 10.43 5.23 -2.82
C GLY A 155 9.19 6.08 -2.52
N PHE A 156 8.06 5.81 -3.19
CA PHE A 156 6.77 6.45 -2.98
C PHE A 156 5.76 5.58 -2.24
N HIS A 157 6.16 4.40 -1.73
CA HIS A 157 5.26 3.50 -1.00
C HIS A 157 4.59 4.19 0.19
N THR A 158 5.31 5.00 0.98
CA THR A 158 4.72 5.78 2.08
C THR A 158 3.71 6.81 1.59
N HIS A 159 3.97 7.45 0.45
CA HIS A 159 3.06 8.44 -0.13
C HIS A 159 1.77 7.77 -0.61
N LEU A 160 1.90 6.68 -1.39
CA LEU A 160 0.77 5.92 -1.93
C LEU A 160 -0.09 5.33 -0.80
N ASP A 161 0.51 4.68 0.19
CA ASP A 161 -0.24 4.09 1.31
C ASP A 161 -1.06 5.13 2.09
N ARG A 162 -0.47 6.29 2.40
CA ARG A 162 -1.19 7.37 3.07
C ARG A 162 -2.34 7.91 2.21
N ALA A 163 -2.10 8.11 0.92
CA ALA A 163 -3.11 8.61 -0.02
C ALA A 163 -4.24 7.59 -0.24
N ALA A 164 -3.93 6.28 -0.31
CA ALA A 164 -4.91 5.21 -0.39
C ALA A 164 -5.82 5.16 0.85
N ARG A 165 -5.23 5.25 2.07
CA ARG A 165 -6.00 5.33 3.32
C ARG A 165 -6.92 6.55 3.34
N ARG A 166 -6.44 7.71 2.93
CA ARG A 166 -7.27 8.92 2.80
C ARG A 166 -8.41 8.72 1.79
N SER A 167 -8.12 8.17 0.60
CA SER A 167 -9.12 7.90 -0.43
C SER A 167 -10.23 6.97 0.09
N ALA A 168 -9.88 5.94 0.85
CA ALA A 168 -10.85 5.06 1.51
C ALA A 168 -11.73 5.80 2.52
N ILE A 169 -11.14 6.61 3.41
CA ILE A 169 -11.88 7.40 4.41
C ILE A 169 -12.85 8.37 3.73
N GLU A 170 -12.38 9.17 2.77
CA GLU A 170 -13.18 10.16 2.04
C GLU A 170 -14.25 9.53 1.15
N SER A 171 -13.97 8.35 0.57
CA SER A 171 -14.99 7.56 -0.14
C SER A 171 -16.06 7.06 0.81
N SER A 172 -15.66 6.50 1.96
CA SER A 172 -16.59 5.99 2.96
C SER A 172 -17.51 7.07 3.52
N ALA A 173 -17.00 8.29 3.72
CA ALA A 173 -17.77 9.42 4.23
C ALA A 173 -18.93 9.82 3.29
N ARG A 174 -18.73 9.63 1.98
CA ARG A 174 -19.72 9.99 0.97
C ARG A 174 -20.83 8.96 0.81
N HIS A 175 -20.55 7.69 1.08
CA HIS A 175 -21.42 6.59 0.67
C HIS A 175 -22.01 5.78 1.82
N LEU A 176 -21.39 5.80 3.01
CA LEU A 176 -21.75 4.89 4.10
C LEU A 176 -22.24 5.66 5.33
N PRO A 177 -23.34 5.22 5.97
CA PRO A 177 -23.77 5.74 7.27
C PRO A 177 -22.84 5.29 8.40
N ASP A 178 -23.06 5.84 9.59
CA ASP A 178 -22.41 5.38 10.84
C ASP A 178 -22.80 3.94 11.18
N GLY A 179 -21.89 3.22 11.83
CA GLY A 179 -22.08 1.83 12.29
C GLY A 179 -21.69 0.76 11.27
N ILE A 180 -21.39 1.16 10.02
CA ILE A 180 -20.97 0.25 8.96
C ILE A 180 -19.44 0.12 8.97
N LYS A 181 -18.93 -1.12 9.01
CA LYS A 181 -17.49 -1.35 9.10
C LYS A 181 -16.76 -0.96 7.81
N ARG A 182 -15.58 -0.35 7.96
CA ARG A 182 -14.73 0.16 6.89
C ARG A 182 -13.36 -0.52 6.99
N PHE A 183 -13.14 -1.56 6.20
CA PHE A 183 -11.87 -2.28 6.14
C PHE A 183 -10.93 -1.55 5.18
N VAL A 184 -9.77 -1.12 5.70
CA VAL A 184 -8.81 -0.29 4.98
C VAL A 184 -7.41 -0.88 5.11
N ASN A 185 -6.83 -1.23 3.98
CA ASN A 185 -5.48 -1.75 3.87
C ASN A 185 -4.42 -0.72 4.30
N PHE A 186 -3.37 -1.20 4.98
CA PHE A 186 -2.16 -0.43 5.25
C PHE A 186 -0.88 -1.25 5.10
N LEU A 187 0.22 -0.55 4.76
CA LEU A 187 1.57 -1.13 4.65
C LEU A 187 2.37 -0.87 5.95
N PRO A 188 2.83 -1.87 6.70
CA PRO A 188 3.68 -1.61 7.87
C PRO A 188 4.96 -0.85 7.55
N SER A 189 5.59 -1.11 6.40
CA SER A 189 6.80 -0.40 5.97
C SER A 189 6.59 1.08 5.61
N SER A 190 5.33 1.55 5.49
CA SER A 190 5.04 2.98 5.32
C SER A 190 5.00 3.74 6.65
N ILE A 191 4.90 3.05 7.79
CA ILE A 191 4.59 3.62 9.10
C ILE A 191 5.79 3.48 10.06
N TYR A 192 6.87 4.22 9.81
CA TYR A 192 8.08 4.13 10.63
C TYR A 192 7.88 4.55 12.10
N ASN A 193 7.07 5.59 12.32
CA ASN A 193 6.67 6.04 13.66
C ASN A 193 5.15 6.13 13.71
N PRO A 194 4.46 5.16 14.34
CA PRO A 194 2.99 5.11 14.35
C PRO A 194 2.35 6.43 14.79
N LYS A 195 2.83 7.02 15.89
CA LYS A 195 2.30 8.28 16.47
C LYS A 195 2.29 9.44 15.49
N TYR A 196 3.34 9.57 14.68
CA TYR A 196 3.45 10.68 13.71
C TYR A 196 2.89 10.33 12.34
N CYS A 197 3.12 9.10 11.87
CA CYS A 197 2.71 8.66 10.53
C CYS A 197 1.19 8.46 10.43
N LEU A 198 0.52 8.09 11.53
CA LEU A 198 -0.93 7.88 11.56
C LEU A 198 -1.75 9.13 11.91
N THR A 199 -1.11 10.21 12.39
CA THR A 199 -1.82 11.46 12.75
C THR A 199 -2.75 11.93 11.64
N HIS A 200 -2.29 11.90 10.39
CA HIS A 200 -3.06 12.36 9.24
C HIS A 200 -4.28 11.47 8.93
N THR A 201 -4.19 10.18 9.26
CA THR A 201 -5.30 9.23 9.12
C THR A 201 -6.39 9.56 10.12
N PHE A 202 -6.04 9.69 11.41
CA PHE A 202 -6.99 10.04 12.47
C PHE A 202 -7.59 11.43 12.27
N GLN A 203 -6.78 12.40 11.87
CA GLN A 203 -7.25 13.74 11.50
C GLN A 203 -8.25 13.68 10.34
N THR A 204 -7.99 12.86 9.31
CA THR A 204 -8.94 12.74 8.18
C THR A 204 -10.26 12.10 8.63
N ILE A 205 -10.23 11.10 9.53
CA ILE A 205 -11.44 10.49 10.11
C ILE A 205 -12.25 11.56 10.88
N GLU A 206 -11.57 12.35 11.72
CA GLU A 206 -12.19 13.43 12.51
C GLU A 206 -12.76 14.55 11.62
N GLU A 207 -12.01 15.01 10.61
CA GLU A 207 -12.44 16.05 9.66
C GLU A 207 -13.67 15.65 8.85
N GLN A 208 -13.83 14.36 8.55
CA GLN A 208 -15.02 13.82 7.88
C GLN A 208 -16.18 13.53 8.84
N GLY A 209 -16.01 13.77 10.16
CA GLY A 209 -17.04 13.53 11.17
C GLY A 209 -17.37 12.05 11.37
N LEU A 210 -16.44 11.15 11.05
CA LEU A 210 -16.66 9.71 11.12
C LEU A 210 -16.25 9.13 12.48
N ARG A 211 -16.87 8.01 12.82
CA ARG A 211 -16.60 7.28 14.07
C ARG A 211 -15.37 6.38 13.91
N PRO A 212 -14.30 6.55 14.72
CA PRO A 212 -13.11 5.70 14.63
C PRO A 212 -13.40 4.19 14.78
N GLU A 213 -14.37 3.83 15.63
CA GLU A 213 -14.77 2.43 15.86
C GLU A 213 -15.39 1.75 14.64
N ASP A 214 -15.78 2.50 13.61
CA ASP A 214 -16.24 1.89 12.36
C ASP A 214 -15.08 1.43 11.47
N PHE A 215 -13.85 1.88 11.73
CA PHE A 215 -12.68 1.53 10.93
C PHE A 215 -11.99 0.27 11.42
N VAL A 216 -11.58 -0.55 10.46
CA VAL A 216 -10.72 -1.71 10.64
C VAL A 216 -9.51 -1.54 9.73
N PHE A 217 -8.33 -1.33 10.31
CA PHE A 217 -7.09 -1.24 9.52
C PHE A 217 -6.43 -2.62 9.41
N GLU A 218 -6.30 -3.11 8.18
CA GLU A 218 -5.79 -4.44 7.89
C GLU A 218 -4.36 -4.38 7.35
N VAL A 219 -3.48 -5.20 7.92
CA VAL A 219 -2.10 -5.33 7.44
C VAL A 219 -2.08 -6.26 6.22
N VAL A 220 -1.58 -5.77 5.09
CA VAL A 220 -1.47 -6.56 3.85
C VAL A 220 -0.47 -7.71 3.97
N GLU A 221 -0.75 -8.84 3.30
CA GLU A 221 0.12 -10.04 3.33
C GLU A 221 1.50 -9.86 2.67
N THR A 222 1.57 -9.00 1.65
CA THR A 222 2.77 -8.88 0.79
C THR A 222 3.96 -8.25 1.50
N GLU A 223 3.72 -7.71 2.69
CA GLU A 223 4.72 -7.09 3.53
C GLU A 223 5.38 -8.16 4.41
N LYS A 224 6.66 -8.44 4.12
CA LYS A 224 7.47 -9.31 4.97
C LYS A 224 7.49 -8.73 6.39
N ILE A 225 6.79 -9.38 7.31
CA ILE A 225 6.77 -9.01 8.73
C ILE A 225 8.14 -9.33 9.34
N ARG A 226 9.06 -8.36 9.25
CA ARG A 226 10.43 -8.49 9.79
C ARG A 226 10.49 -8.14 11.27
N ASP A 227 9.69 -7.17 11.69
CA ASP A 227 9.64 -6.64 13.05
C ASP A 227 8.20 -6.69 13.57
N ILE A 228 7.88 -7.79 14.26
CA ILE A 228 6.55 -7.99 14.86
C ILE A 228 6.31 -6.99 16.00
N ASP A 229 7.36 -6.57 16.72
CA ASP A 229 7.23 -5.55 17.77
C ASP A 229 6.83 -4.21 17.17
N HIS A 230 7.36 -3.87 15.99
CA HIS A 230 6.93 -2.69 15.27
C HIS A 230 5.48 -2.75 14.83
N LEU A 231 5.05 -3.88 14.25
CA LEU A 231 3.66 -4.08 13.86
C LEU A 231 2.72 -4.03 15.08
N ALA A 232 3.12 -4.60 16.21
CA ALA A 232 2.39 -4.49 17.47
C ALA A 232 2.25 -3.03 17.95
N ARG A 233 3.29 -2.19 17.78
CA ARG A 233 3.19 -0.75 18.06
C ARG A 233 2.22 -0.04 17.12
N ILE A 234 2.19 -0.40 15.83
CA ILE A 234 1.21 0.14 14.88
C ILE A 234 -0.22 -0.23 15.33
N PHE A 235 -0.45 -1.49 15.68
CA PHE A 235 -1.75 -1.96 16.17
C PHE A 235 -2.18 -1.28 17.47
N SER A 236 -1.25 -1.08 18.42
CA SER A 236 -1.53 -0.34 19.66
C SER A 236 -1.95 1.09 19.36
N GLU A 237 -1.25 1.78 18.47
CA GLU A 237 -1.56 3.16 18.09
C GLU A 237 -2.97 3.28 17.50
N TYR A 238 -3.34 2.34 16.64
CA TYR A 238 -4.70 2.25 16.10
C TYR A 238 -5.75 2.06 17.21
N ARG A 239 -5.54 1.09 18.10
CA ARG A 239 -6.47 0.81 19.22
C ARG A 239 -6.61 1.97 20.19
N GLU A 240 -5.52 2.69 20.48
CA GLU A 240 -5.52 3.88 21.33
C GLU A 240 -6.42 5.00 20.76
N HIS A 241 -6.66 5.01 19.44
CA HIS A 241 -7.56 5.93 18.75
C HIS A 241 -8.95 5.34 18.48
N GLY A 242 -9.27 4.20 19.08
CA GLY A 242 -10.59 3.57 18.98
C GLY A 242 -10.86 2.86 17.66
N VAL A 243 -9.87 2.68 16.79
CA VAL A 243 -10.04 1.89 15.56
C VAL A 243 -9.66 0.42 15.79
N HIS A 244 -10.30 -0.48 15.05
CA HIS A 244 -9.97 -1.91 15.08
C HIS A 244 -8.82 -2.24 14.13
N VAL A 245 -8.22 -3.41 14.33
CA VAL A 245 -7.17 -3.91 13.44
C VAL A 245 -7.47 -5.33 12.95
N ALA A 246 -7.06 -5.62 11.73
CA ALA A 246 -7.18 -6.94 11.13
C ALA A 246 -5.83 -7.48 10.66
N MET A 247 -5.74 -8.80 10.57
CA MET A 247 -4.63 -9.49 9.92
C MET A 247 -5.15 -10.17 8.65
N ASP A 248 -4.55 -9.82 7.51
CA ASP A 248 -4.93 -10.34 6.21
C ASP A 248 -4.24 -11.68 5.88
N ASP A 249 -4.89 -12.51 5.06
CA ASP A 249 -4.40 -13.80 4.53
C ASP A 249 -3.73 -14.75 5.56
N VAL A 250 -4.33 -14.90 6.75
CA VAL A 250 -3.75 -15.75 7.80
C VAL A 250 -3.71 -17.22 7.39
N GLY A 251 -2.54 -17.84 7.53
CA GLY A 251 -2.27 -19.21 7.12
C GLY A 251 -1.46 -19.33 5.83
N SER A 252 -1.22 -18.21 5.15
CA SER A 252 -0.36 -18.11 3.97
C SER A 252 0.80 -17.12 4.22
N GLY A 253 1.84 -17.18 3.38
CA GLY A 253 2.91 -16.18 3.34
C GLY A 253 3.59 -15.86 4.67
N TYR A 254 3.55 -14.57 5.06
CA TYR A 254 4.15 -14.05 6.29
C TYR A 254 3.16 -13.96 7.46
N ALA A 255 1.86 -14.14 7.20
CA ALA A 255 0.78 -14.03 8.16
C ALA A 255 0.57 -15.35 8.92
N THR A 256 1.53 -15.71 9.78
CA THR A 256 1.51 -16.99 10.50
C THR A 256 0.58 -16.97 11.71
N LEU A 257 0.09 -18.15 12.10
CA LEU A 257 -0.66 -18.34 13.34
C LEU A 257 0.11 -17.85 14.58
N GLU A 258 1.43 -17.92 14.58
CA GLU A 258 2.28 -17.39 15.68
C GLU A 258 2.16 -15.87 15.76
N VAL A 259 2.29 -15.17 14.63
CA VAL A 259 2.14 -13.72 14.55
C VAL A 259 0.72 -13.32 14.98
N MET A 260 -0.31 -14.03 14.51
CA MET A 260 -1.69 -13.80 14.92
C MET A 260 -1.87 -13.87 16.43
N SER A 261 -1.32 -14.89 17.10
CA SER A 261 -1.42 -15.03 18.56
C SER A 261 -0.70 -13.95 19.35
N ARG A 262 0.36 -13.38 18.77
CA ARG A 262 1.11 -12.29 19.39
C ARG A 262 0.41 -10.93 19.22
N LEU A 263 -0.19 -10.69 18.06
CA LEU A 263 -0.86 -9.42 17.76
C LEU A 263 -2.31 -9.35 18.27
N GLN A 264 -2.98 -10.51 18.35
CA GLN A 264 -4.37 -10.67 18.78
C GLN A 264 -5.31 -9.67 18.08
N PRO A 265 -5.40 -9.69 16.74
CA PRO A 265 -6.20 -8.71 15.99
C PRO A 265 -7.70 -8.82 16.30
N ASP A 266 -8.45 -7.75 16.09
CA ASP A 266 -9.91 -7.76 16.24
C ASP A 266 -10.57 -8.63 15.15
N TYR A 267 -9.97 -8.67 13.96
CA TYR A 267 -10.41 -9.45 12.81
C TYR A 267 -9.26 -10.29 12.21
N VAL A 268 -9.58 -11.49 11.76
CA VAL A 268 -8.65 -12.43 11.11
C VAL A 268 -9.26 -12.82 9.77
N LYS A 269 -8.56 -12.51 8.68
CA LYS A 269 -9.04 -12.80 7.33
C LYS A 269 -8.40 -14.09 6.84
N ILE A 270 -9.21 -14.95 6.23
CA ILE A 270 -8.77 -16.21 5.61
C ILE A 270 -8.87 -16.04 4.10
N ASP A 271 -7.74 -16.22 3.43
CA ASP A 271 -7.61 -15.98 2.00
C ASP A 271 -8.40 -16.97 1.14
N ARG A 272 -8.68 -16.56 -0.09
CA ARG A 272 -9.40 -17.37 -1.08
C ARG A 272 -8.71 -18.71 -1.37
N GLY A 273 -7.40 -18.80 -1.32
CA GLY A 273 -6.64 -20.04 -1.47
C GLY A 273 -7.03 -21.09 -0.43
N MET A 274 -7.33 -20.67 0.80
CA MET A 274 -7.85 -21.56 1.84
C MET A 274 -9.37 -21.75 1.78
N ILE A 275 -10.15 -20.75 1.38
CA ILE A 275 -11.62 -20.86 1.29
C ILE A 275 -12.09 -21.67 0.07
N SER A 276 -11.44 -21.52 -1.09
CA SER A 276 -11.92 -22.13 -2.33
C SER A 276 -11.97 -23.66 -2.22
N MET A 277 -13.14 -24.24 -2.50
CA MET A 277 -13.42 -25.68 -2.39
C MET A 277 -13.15 -26.28 -0.99
N CYS A 278 -13.20 -25.47 0.08
CA CYS A 278 -12.94 -25.95 1.43
C CYS A 278 -13.97 -26.99 1.91
N ASP A 279 -15.21 -26.92 1.43
CA ASP A 279 -16.29 -27.90 1.66
C ASP A 279 -15.90 -29.34 1.27
N GLN A 280 -14.97 -29.49 0.31
CA GLN A 280 -14.56 -30.79 -0.24
C GLN A 280 -13.12 -31.18 0.12
N ALA A 281 -12.39 -30.36 0.87
CA ALA A 281 -10.96 -30.50 1.08
C ALA A 281 -10.63 -30.67 2.57
N PRO A 282 -10.57 -31.91 3.12
CA PRO A 282 -10.35 -32.15 4.54
C PRO A 282 -9.14 -31.44 5.15
N HIS A 283 -8.06 -31.27 4.36
CA HIS A 283 -6.88 -30.53 4.79
C HIS A 283 -7.15 -29.04 5.01
N LYS A 284 -7.89 -28.37 4.11
CA LYS A 284 -8.30 -26.97 4.26
C LYS A 284 -9.25 -26.82 5.45
N GLN A 285 -10.18 -27.75 5.61
CA GLN A 285 -11.12 -27.74 6.74
C GLN A 285 -10.41 -27.81 8.09
N ALA A 286 -9.36 -28.63 8.20
CA ALA A 286 -8.55 -28.72 9.41
C ALA A 286 -7.83 -27.40 9.72
N LEU A 287 -7.21 -26.78 8.71
CA LEU A 287 -6.51 -25.48 8.85
C LEU A 287 -7.49 -24.35 9.22
N ILE A 288 -8.65 -24.28 8.56
CA ILE A 288 -9.69 -23.30 8.88
C ILE A 288 -10.13 -23.42 10.34
N ARG A 289 -10.41 -24.64 10.82
CA ARG A 289 -10.78 -24.86 12.22
C ARG A 289 -9.68 -24.45 13.19
N GLU A 290 -8.42 -24.67 12.85
CA GLU A 290 -7.29 -24.22 13.67
C GLU A 290 -7.23 -22.68 13.76
N VAL A 291 -7.44 -21.98 12.64
CA VAL A 291 -7.52 -20.50 12.62
C VAL A 291 -8.67 -20.02 13.49
N VAL A 292 -9.88 -20.58 13.32
CA VAL A 292 -11.07 -20.21 14.10
C VAL A 292 -10.86 -20.43 15.60
N GLU A 293 -10.38 -21.61 15.99
CA GLU A 293 -10.11 -21.92 17.39
C GLU A 293 -9.12 -20.93 17.99
N LYS A 294 -8.03 -20.63 17.27
CA LYS A 294 -6.98 -19.75 17.76
C LYS A 294 -7.44 -18.30 17.83
N ALA A 295 -8.22 -17.82 16.87
CA ALA A 295 -8.84 -16.49 16.88
C ALA A 295 -9.81 -16.33 18.06
N GLY A 296 -10.65 -17.34 18.30
CA GLY A 296 -11.61 -17.34 19.40
C GLY A 296 -10.97 -17.21 20.79
N ARG A 297 -9.75 -17.73 21.00
CA ARG A 297 -9.03 -17.64 22.29
C ARG A 297 -8.73 -16.21 22.74
N PHE A 298 -8.65 -15.26 21.82
CA PHE A 298 -8.46 -13.84 22.13
C PHE A 298 -9.65 -12.96 21.71
N GLY A 299 -10.77 -13.58 21.32
CA GLY A 299 -12.00 -12.89 20.91
C GLY A 299 -11.95 -12.27 19.51
N GLY A 300 -11.01 -12.68 18.65
CA GLY A 300 -10.94 -12.22 17.27
C GLY A 300 -12.05 -12.82 16.40
N LYS A 301 -12.60 -12.02 15.48
CA LYS A 301 -13.61 -12.47 14.51
C LYS A 301 -12.96 -12.93 13.23
N VAL A 302 -13.37 -14.10 12.73
CA VAL A 302 -12.87 -14.61 11.45
C VAL A 302 -13.74 -14.11 10.30
N LEU A 303 -13.09 -13.69 9.21
CA LEU A 303 -13.69 -13.29 7.95
C LEU A 303 -13.18 -14.23 6.84
N ALA A 304 -14.09 -14.96 6.20
CA ALA A 304 -13.76 -15.80 5.05
C ALA A 304 -13.82 -15.00 3.75
N GLU A 305 -12.72 -14.98 2.99
CA GLU A 305 -12.61 -14.21 1.76
C GLU A 305 -12.68 -15.03 0.49
N GLY A 306 -13.12 -14.37 -0.59
CA GLY A 306 -13.21 -14.98 -1.90
C GLY A 306 -14.25 -16.09 -1.99
N ILE A 307 -15.32 -16.04 -1.20
CA ILE A 307 -16.45 -16.96 -1.32
C ILE A 307 -17.15 -16.77 -2.67
N GLU A 308 -17.23 -17.85 -3.44
CA GLU A 308 -17.91 -17.86 -4.75
C GLU A 308 -19.01 -18.93 -4.83
N ARG A 309 -18.99 -19.91 -3.92
CA ARG A 309 -19.97 -21.00 -3.88
C ARG A 309 -20.79 -20.97 -2.60
N ARG A 310 -22.05 -21.39 -2.71
CA ARG A 310 -22.95 -21.50 -1.56
C ARG A 310 -22.43 -22.51 -0.54
N GLU A 311 -21.87 -23.62 -1.01
CA GLU A 311 -21.34 -24.67 -0.14
C GLU A 311 -20.10 -24.22 0.65
N GLU A 312 -19.29 -23.30 0.09
CA GLU A 312 -18.15 -22.70 0.81
C GLU A 312 -18.66 -21.83 1.97
N PHE A 313 -19.70 -21.03 1.74
CA PHE A 313 -20.32 -20.20 2.76
C PHE A 313 -20.96 -21.03 3.87
N GLU A 314 -21.77 -22.04 3.51
CA GLU A 314 -22.40 -22.96 4.46
C GLU A 314 -21.37 -23.68 5.33
N PHE A 315 -20.28 -24.17 4.71
CA PHE A 315 -19.16 -24.74 5.46
C PHE A 315 -18.56 -23.74 6.45
N CYS A 316 -18.34 -22.48 6.05
CA CYS A 316 -17.80 -21.45 6.92
C CYS A 316 -18.70 -21.18 8.13
N LEU A 317 -20.02 -21.07 7.91
CA LEU A 317 -21.01 -20.87 8.98
C LEU A 317 -21.02 -22.05 9.96
N ASP A 318 -21.06 -23.29 9.46
CA ASP A 318 -21.05 -24.50 10.28
C ASP A 318 -19.78 -24.63 11.15
N ASN A 319 -18.70 -23.95 10.77
CA ASN A 319 -17.43 -23.95 11.50
C ASN A 319 -17.20 -22.64 12.29
N GLY A 320 -18.23 -21.82 12.50
CA GLY A 320 -18.18 -20.66 13.38
C GLY A 320 -17.57 -19.40 12.77
N ILE A 321 -17.47 -19.32 11.44
CA ILE A 321 -17.07 -18.09 10.75
C ILE A 321 -18.32 -17.28 10.43
N GLU A 322 -18.50 -16.17 11.14
CA GLU A 322 -19.72 -15.34 11.06
C GLU A 322 -19.67 -14.25 9.98
N LEU A 323 -18.49 -14.00 9.41
CA LEU A 323 -18.28 -12.94 8.42
C LEU A 323 -17.76 -13.52 7.10
N ALA A 324 -18.29 -13.02 5.99
CA ALA A 324 -17.95 -13.50 4.66
C ALA A 324 -17.81 -12.35 3.65
N GLN A 325 -16.87 -12.50 2.72
CA GLN A 325 -16.68 -11.61 1.59
C GLN A 325 -16.39 -12.44 0.33
N GLY A 326 -16.94 -12.04 -0.81
CA GLY A 326 -16.69 -12.71 -2.08
C GLY A 326 -17.73 -12.40 -3.14
N TYR A 327 -17.49 -12.87 -4.37
CA TYR A 327 -18.36 -12.56 -5.50
C TYR A 327 -19.76 -13.17 -5.39
N LEU A 328 -19.96 -14.14 -4.50
CA LEU A 328 -21.30 -14.60 -4.13
C LEU A 328 -22.17 -13.47 -3.57
N PHE A 329 -21.57 -12.50 -2.87
CA PHE A 329 -22.26 -11.39 -2.20
C PHE A 329 -22.09 -10.07 -2.94
N GLY A 330 -21.00 -9.89 -3.66
CA GLY A 330 -20.79 -8.70 -4.47
C GLY A 330 -19.35 -8.55 -4.93
N ARG A 331 -19.21 -7.95 -6.10
CA ARG A 331 -17.90 -7.51 -6.60
C ARG A 331 -17.56 -6.13 -6.02
N PRO A 332 -16.28 -5.75 -6.00
CA PRO A 332 -15.89 -4.37 -5.70
C PRO A 332 -16.52 -3.42 -6.72
N GLU A 333 -17.22 -2.39 -6.25
CA GLU A 333 -17.86 -1.36 -7.08
C GLU A 333 -17.59 0.04 -6.51
N LEU A 334 -17.78 1.09 -7.31
CA LEU A 334 -17.55 2.47 -6.85
C LEU A 334 -18.56 2.93 -5.78
N GLU A 335 -19.76 2.35 -5.80
CA GLU A 335 -20.86 2.64 -4.87
C GLU A 335 -21.38 1.35 -4.21
N PRO A 336 -22.00 1.43 -3.02
CA PRO A 336 -22.64 0.28 -2.40
C PRO A 336 -23.72 -0.30 -3.31
N PRO A 337 -23.94 -1.63 -3.31
CA PRO A 337 -24.99 -2.25 -4.11
C PRO A 337 -26.37 -1.79 -3.62
N ALA A 338 -27.34 -1.64 -4.52
CA ALA A 338 -28.67 -1.11 -4.18
C ALA A 338 -29.34 -1.79 -2.97
N ARG A 339 -29.19 -3.11 -2.83
CA ARG A 339 -29.70 -3.90 -1.70
C ARG A 339 -29.23 -3.43 -0.32
N PHE A 340 -28.09 -2.74 -0.25
CA PHE A 340 -27.55 -2.16 0.98
C PHE A 340 -28.48 -1.07 1.57
N PHE A 341 -29.21 -0.34 0.71
CA PHE A 341 -30.13 0.71 1.15
C PHE A 341 -31.54 0.20 1.45
N GLU A 342 -31.79 -1.08 1.19
CA GLU A 342 -33.08 -1.75 1.42
C GLU A 342 -33.12 -2.49 2.78
N SER A 343 -31.98 -2.57 3.48
CA SER A 343 -31.76 -3.37 4.70
C SER A 343 -32.19 -2.65 5.98
#